data_AF-A0A915AXV4-F1
#
_entry.id   AF-A0A915AXV4-F1
#
_cell.length_a   1.000
_cell.length_b   1.000
_cell.length_c   1.000
_cell.angle_alpha   90.00
_cell.angle_beta   90.00
_cell.angle_gamma   90.00
#
_symmetry.space_group_name_H-M   'P 1'
#
loop_
_entity.id
_entity.type
_entity.pdbx_description
1 polymer ?
#
loop_
_entity_poly.entity_id
_entity_poly.type
_entity_poly.pdbx_seq_one_letter_code
_entity_poly.pdbx_strand_id
1 'polypeptide(L)' 'MTADCLRVIFGPADWETSFPSRLKFLSLPDWLHLDDSVVEEIALNCEQLRSLSLARCPLVTVRGFRVIAKSLK' A
#
# COMPACT_ATOMS: atom_id res chain seq x y z
N MET A 1 -4.69 -15.11 1.17
CA MET A 1 -5.59 -14.20 0.43
C MET A 1 -5.03 -12.77 0.38
N THR A 2 -4.23 -12.31 1.35
CA THR A 2 -3.57 -10.98 1.34
C THR A 2 -2.48 -10.83 0.28
N ALA A 3 -1.76 -11.91 -0.05
CA ALA A 3 -0.70 -11.92 -1.07
C ALA A 3 -1.17 -11.54 -2.49
N ASP A 4 -2.45 -11.76 -2.82
CA ASP A 4 -3.00 -11.41 -4.13
C ASP A 4 -3.13 -9.90 -4.32
N CYS A 5 -3.41 -9.14 -3.26
CA CYS A 5 -3.57 -7.69 -3.36
C CYS A 5 -2.25 -7.00 -3.72
N LEU A 6 -1.15 -7.39 -3.07
CA LEU A 6 0.17 -6.88 -3.41
C LEU A 6 0.57 -7.22 -4.85
N ARG A 7 0.19 -8.41 -5.34
CA ARG A 7 0.41 -8.81 -6.73
C ARG A 7 -0.33 -7.93 -7.73
N VAL A 8 -1.48 -7.38 -7.35
CA VAL A 8 -2.23 -6.43 -8.18
C VAL A 8 -1.61 -5.02 -8.14
N ILE A 9 -1.06 -4.59 -6.99
CA ILE A 9 -0.44 -3.24 -6.86
C ILE A 9 0.90 -3.20 -7.58
N PHE A 10 1.74 -4.21 -7.31
CA PHE A 10 3.15 -4.23 -7.67
C PHE A 10 3.47 -5.21 -8.80
N GLY A 11 2.51 -6.05 -9.22
CA GLY A 11 2.70 -7.03 -10.29
C GLY A 11 3.23 -8.39 -9.80
N PRO A 12 3.30 -9.39 -10.68
CA PRO A 12 3.62 -10.77 -10.33
C PRO A 12 5.08 -11.09 -9.97
N ALA A 13 6.04 -10.15 -10.00
CA ALA A 13 7.46 -10.53 -9.88
C ALA A 13 8.46 -9.53 -9.26
N ASP A 14 8.13 -8.25 -9.02
CA ASP A 14 9.20 -7.24 -8.85
C ASP A 14 9.42 -6.72 -7.41
N TRP A 15 9.32 -7.61 -6.40
CA TRP A 15 9.80 -7.29 -5.04
C TRP A 15 11.31 -7.55 -4.88
N GLU A 16 11.91 -8.29 -5.82
CA GLU A 16 13.36 -8.42 -5.91
C GLU A 16 13.95 -7.13 -6.50
N THR A 17 14.37 -6.21 -5.63
CA THR A 17 15.56 -5.34 -5.74
C THR A 17 15.44 -3.81 -5.87
N SER A 18 14.31 -3.14 -6.16
CA SER A 18 14.35 -1.65 -6.11
C SER A 18 13.07 -0.82 -6.30
N PHE A 19 11.96 -1.43 -6.73
CA PHE A 19 10.87 -0.62 -7.31
C PHE A 19 9.98 0.15 -6.30
N PRO A 20 9.62 -0.36 -5.10
CA PRO A 20 8.69 0.36 -4.23
C PRO A 20 9.35 1.53 -3.47
N SER A 21 10.68 1.51 -3.29
CA SER A 21 11.42 2.54 -2.55
C SER A 21 11.50 3.89 -3.26
N ARG A 22 11.07 4.03 -4.52
CA ARG A 22 11.03 5.33 -5.24
C ARG A 22 9.60 5.85 -5.45
N LEU A 23 8.60 5.10 -5.02
CA LEU A 23 7.21 5.40 -5.29
C LEU A 23 6.76 6.54 -4.38
N LYS A 24 6.42 7.69 -4.97
CA LYS A 24 6.01 8.90 -4.23
C LYS A 24 4.50 9.07 -4.14
N PHE A 25 3.78 8.59 -5.15
CA PHE A 25 2.34 8.75 -5.28
C PHE A 25 1.74 7.39 -5.62
N LEU A 26 0.81 6.93 -4.79
CA LEU A 26 0.06 5.69 -5.03
C LEU A 26 -1.43 6.00 -4.91
N SER A 27 -2.23 5.52 -5.87
CA SER A 27 -3.68 5.68 -5.86
C SER A 27 -4.34 4.34 -6.15
N LEU A 28 -5.19 3.90 -5.22
CA LEU A 28 -5.89 2.61 -5.26
C LEU A 28 -7.38 2.85 -4.96
N PRO A 29 -8.16 3.30 -5.96
CA PRO A 29 -9.61 3.47 -5.82
C PRO A 29 -10.36 2.13 -5.99
N ASP A 30 -11.45 1.93 -5.23
CA ASP A 30 -12.34 0.75 -5.27
C ASP A 30 -11.72 -0.58 -4.87
N TRP A 31 -10.70 -0.54 -4.02
CA TRP A 31 -10.05 -1.76 -3.58
C TRP A 31 -10.80 -2.37 -2.41
N LEU A 32 -11.82 -3.17 -2.74
CA LEU A 32 -12.72 -3.83 -1.80
C LEU A 32 -12.04 -4.85 -0.88
N HIS A 33 -10.87 -5.37 -1.29
CA HIS A 33 -10.11 -6.39 -0.56
C HIS A 33 -8.87 -5.83 0.17
N LEU A 34 -8.65 -4.51 0.13
CA LEU A 34 -7.48 -3.89 0.75
C LEU A 34 -7.73 -3.67 2.23
N ASP A 35 -6.98 -4.39 3.05
CA ASP A 35 -7.06 -4.40 4.51
C ASP A 35 -5.89 -3.65 5.16
N ASP A 36 -5.91 -3.54 6.49
CA ASP A 36 -4.82 -2.94 7.24
C ASP A 36 -3.48 -3.65 7.00
N SER A 37 -3.47 -4.98 6.83
CA SER A 37 -2.24 -5.75 6.62
C SER A 37 -1.51 -5.33 5.34
N VAL A 38 -2.24 -5.20 4.22
CA VAL A 38 -1.70 -4.74 2.94
C VAL A 38 -1.19 -3.29 3.06
N VAL A 39 -1.90 -2.46 3.81
CA VAL A 39 -1.50 -1.07 4.09
C VAL A 39 -0.19 -1.01 4.88
N GLU A 40 0.02 -1.89 5.86
CA GLU A 40 1.28 -2.02 6.59
C GLU A 40 2.42 -2.48 5.67
N GLU A 41 2.18 -3.45 4.79
CA GLU A 41 3.18 -3.90 3.81
C GLU A 41 3.56 -2.79 2.82
N ILE A 42 2.60 -2.01 2.33
CA ILE A 42 2.89 -0.84 1.48
C ILE A 42 3.73 0.17 2.27
N ALA A 43 3.38 0.44 3.52
CA ALA A 43 4.13 1.37 4.38
C ALA A 43 5.59 0.92 4.59
N LEU A 44 5.82 -0.39 4.72
CA LEU A 44 7.15 -0.97 4.93
C LEU A 44 7.99 -0.99 3.65
N ASN A 45 7.36 -1.25 2.50
CA ASN A 45 8.08 -1.35 1.22
C ASN A 45 8.26 0.02 0.53
N CYS A 46 7.36 0.97 0.75
CA CYS A 46 7.35 2.29 0.10
C CYS A 46 7.79 3.43 1.03
N GLU A 47 9.06 3.44 1.43
CA GLU A 47 9.62 4.47 2.34
C GLU A 47 9.65 5.90 1.76
N GLN A 48 9.58 6.06 0.43
CA GLN A 48 9.57 7.38 -0.24
C GLN A 48 8.16 7.85 -0.62
N LEU A 49 7.13 7.13 -0.16
CA LEU A 49 5.75 7.51 -0.43
C LEU A 49 5.46 8.85 0.24
N ARG A 50 4.85 9.77 -0.50
CA ARG A 50 4.44 11.11 -0.04
C ARG A 50 2.94 11.28 -0.06
N SER A 51 2.26 10.60 -0.97
CA SER A 51 0.82 10.68 -1.13
C SER A 51 0.25 9.30 -1.40
N LEU A 52 -0.73 8.93 -0.60
CA LEU A 52 -1.54 7.76 -0.82
C LEU A 52 -3.00 8.17 -0.93
N SER A 53 -3.65 7.73 -2.01
CA SER A 53 -5.08 7.86 -2.20
C SER A 53 -5.74 6.49 -2.11
N LEU A 54 -6.45 6.24 -1.01
CA LEU A 54 -7.33 5.10 -0.84
C LEU A 54 -8.76 5.61 -0.94
N ALA A 55 -9.42 5.36 -2.07
CA ALA A 55 -10.80 5.75 -2.28
C ALA A 55 -11.68 4.50 -2.27
N ARG A 56 -12.76 4.50 -1.49
CA ARG A 56 -13.72 3.38 -1.43
C ARG A 56 -13.08 2.03 -1.03
N CYS A 57 -12.17 2.05 -0.05
CA CYS A 57 -11.59 0.86 0.56
C CYS A 57 -12.24 0.61 1.94
N PRO A 58 -13.35 -0.16 2.04
CA PRO A 58 -14.11 -0.32 3.28
C PRO A 58 -13.43 -1.19 4.34
N LEU A 59 -12.44 -1.99 3.96
CA LEU A 59 -11.72 -2.89 4.85
C LEU A 59 -10.50 -2.23 5.52
N VAL A 60 -10.10 -1.04 5.06
CA VAL A 60 -9.05 -0.27 5.71
C VAL A 60 -9.62 0.45 6.91
N THR A 61 -9.05 0.16 8.08
CA THR A 61 -9.42 0.83 9.29
C THR A 61 -8.47 1.99 9.59
N VAL A 62 -8.82 2.77 10.61
CA VAL A 62 -7.98 3.86 11.13
C VAL A 62 -6.57 3.35 11.51
N ARG A 63 -6.42 2.07 11.86
CA ARG A 63 -5.11 1.48 12.18
C ARG A 63 -4.19 1.47 10.96
N GLY A 64 -4.66 0.97 9.82
CA GLY A 64 -3.90 0.98 8.58
C GLY A 64 -3.50 2.41 8.19
N PHE A 65 -4.46 3.35 8.20
CA PHE A 65 -4.16 4.77 7.93
C PHE A 65 -3.09 5.34 8.87
N ARG A 66 -3.11 4.97 10.15
CA ARG A 66 -2.10 5.43 11.11
C ARG A 66 -0.71 4.86 10.82
N VAL A 67 -0.62 3.62 10.35
CA VAL A 67 0.68 3.01 9.98
C VAL A 67 1.24 3.70 8.75
N ILE A 68 0.44 3.88 7.71
CA ILE A 68 0.89 4.61 6.52
C ILE A 68 1.24 6.06 6.84
N ALA A 69 0.42 6.77 7.62
CA ALA A 69 0.71 8.15 8.01
C ALA A 69 2.01 8.29 8.81
N LYS A 70 2.47 7.24 9.49
CA LYS A 70 3.79 7.21 10.15
C LYS A 70 4.94 6.96 9.19
N SER A 71 4.71 6.22 8.12
CA SER A 71 5.73 5.94 7.10
C SER A 71 5.89 7.11 6.12
N LEU A 72 4.80 7.82 5.80
CA LEU A 72 4.83 9.08 5.09
C LEU A 72 5.60 10.12 5.92
N LYS A 73 6.77 10.55 5.44
CA LYS A 73 7.60 11.61 6.03
C LYS A 73 7.54 12.91 5.24
#